data_AF-A0A3B1BU84-F1
#
_entry.id   AF-A0A3B1BU84-F1
#
_cell.length_a   1.000
_cell.length_b   1.000
_cell.length_c   1.000
_cell.angle_alpha   90.00
_cell.angle_beta   90.00
_cell.angle_gamma   90.00
#
_symmetry.space_group_name_H-M   'P 1'
#
loop_
_entity.id
_entity.type
_entity.pdbx_description
1 polymer ?
#
loop_
_entity_poly.entity_id
_entity_poly.type
_entity_poly.pdbx_seq_one_letter_code
_entity_poly.pdbx_strand_id
1 'polypeptide(L)' 'MDMMEIPVDGSVSIRDILGLAVKRAGVDRGVLINNSLLYAVNHETADLDHKVVDSDEVAVLPPLSGGA' A
#
# COMPACT_ATOMS: atom_id res chain seq x y z
N MET A 1 -3.37 -14.46 4.70
CA MET A 1 -3.19 -13.06 4.27
C MET A 1 -3.34 -13.05 2.78
N ASP A 2 -4.23 -12.23 2.25
CA ASP A 2 -4.48 -12.18 0.81
C ASP A 2 -3.42 -11.28 0.16
N MET A 3 -2.81 -11.74 -0.92
CA MET A 3 -1.68 -11.07 -1.57
C MET A 3 -2.06 -10.78 -3.03
N MET A 4 -1.75 -9.58 -3.51
CA MET A 4 -2.08 -9.15 -4.86
C MET A 4 -0.83 -8.64 -5.57
N GLU A 5 -0.48 -9.27 -6.68
CA GLU A 5 0.58 -8.78 -7.56
C GLU A 5 0.07 -7.61 -8.41
N ILE A 6 0.76 -6.47 -8.31
CA ILE A 6 0.50 -5.26 -9.09
C ILE A 6 1.68 -5.05 -10.04
N PRO A 7 1.50 -5.16 -11.36
CA PRO A 7 2.57 -4.86 -12.30
C PRO A 7 2.88 -3.36 -12.27
N VAL A 8 4.16 -3.03 -12.18
CA VAL A 8 4.67 -1.65 -12.17
C VAL A 8 5.72 -1.47 -13.26
N ASP A 9 5.62 -0.37 -14.01
CA ASP A 9 6.62 0.02 -14.99
C ASP A 9 7.46 1.17 -14.40
N GLY A 10 8.71 0.88 -14.06
CA GLY A 10 9.63 1.87 -13.49
C GLY A 10 9.30 2.25 -12.04
N SER A 11 9.68 3.48 -11.64
CA SER A 11 9.49 3.96 -10.27
C SER A 11 8.12 4.63 -10.10
N VAL A 12 7.24 3.98 -9.35
CA VAL A 12 5.90 4.50 -9.01
C VAL A 12 5.80 4.77 -7.51
N SER A 13 4.76 5.47 -7.05
CA SER A 13 4.55 5.67 -5.61
C SER A 13 3.64 4.59 -5.01
N ILE A 14 3.67 4.42 -3.69
CA ILE A 14 2.67 3.60 -2.96
C ILE A 14 1.24 4.03 -3.35
N ARG A 15 0.99 5.34 -3.41
CA ARG A 15 -0.32 5.89 -3.80
C ARG A 15 -0.80 5.39 -5.17
N ASP A 16 0.12 5.25 -6.12
CA ASP A 16 -0.19 4.77 -7.47
C ASP A 16 -0.51 3.26 -7.45
N ILE A 17 0.32 2.46 -6.75
CA ILE A 17 0.07 1.01 -6.56
C ILE A 17 -1.29 0.77 -5.91
N LEU A 18 -1.59 1.48 -4.82
CA LEU A 18 -2.86 1.32 -4.12
C LEU A 18 -4.04 1.79 -4.98
N GLY A 19 -3.85 2.81 -5.81
CA GLY A 19 -4.85 3.22 -6.80
C GLY A 19 -5.18 2.10 -7.81
N LEU A 20 -4.16 1.38 -8.27
CA LEU A 20 -4.34 0.21 -9.14
C LEU A 20 -5.01 -0.95 -8.41
N ALA A 21 -4.61 -1.22 -7.16
CA ALA A 21 -5.19 -2.27 -6.33
C ALA A 21 -6.69 -2.04 -6.06
N VAL A 22 -7.07 -0.81 -5.68
CA VAL A 22 -8.48 -0.41 -5.48
C VAL A 22 -9.29 -0.63 -6.76
N LYS A 23 -8.76 -0.18 -7.91
CA LYS A 23 -9.42 -0.35 -9.21
C LYS A 23 -9.60 -1.82 -9.57
N ARG A 24 -8.58 -2.66 -9.31
CA ARG A 24 -8.61 -4.11 -9.59
C ARG A 24 -9.56 -4.86 -8.66
N ALA A 25 -9.63 -4.46 -7.39
CA ALA A 25 -10.53 -5.05 -6.40
C ALA A 25 -11.98 -4.54 -6.52
N GLY A 26 -12.22 -3.43 -7.22
CA GLY A 26 -13.55 -2.84 -7.38
C GLY A 26 -14.09 -2.21 -6.09
N VAL A 27 -13.20 -1.73 -5.22
CA VAL A 27 -13.57 -1.10 -3.93
C VAL A 27 -13.40 0.41 -3.98
N ASP A 28 -13.85 1.12 -2.94
CA ASP A 28 -13.63 2.56 -2.82
C ASP A 28 -12.17 2.87 -2.47
N ARG A 29 -11.66 4.01 -2.94
CA ARG A 29 -10.28 4.44 -2.69
C ARG A 29 -9.97 4.61 -1.21
N GLY A 30 -10.95 5.05 -0.42
CA GLY A 30 -10.83 5.24 1.02
C GLY A 30 -10.60 3.95 1.81
N VAL A 31 -10.81 2.77 1.20
CA VAL A 31 -10.53 1.47 1.84
C VAL A 31 -9.03 1.26 2.02
N LEU A 32 -8.21 1.68 1.04
CA LEU A 32 -6.75 1.48 1.06
C LEU A 32 -5.94 2.78 1.16
N ILE A 33 -6.56 3.95 0.91
CA ILE A 33 -5.87 5.24 0.96
C ILE A 33 -6.66 6.20 1.84
N ASN A 34 -6.25 6.29 3.11
CA ASN A 34 -6.81 7.23 4.08
C ASN A 34 -5.77 7.56 5.17
N ASN A 35 -6.13 8.45 6.09
CA ASN A 35 -5.24 8.97 7.13
C ASN A 35 -5.14 8.09 8.39
N SER A 36 -5.91 7.01 8.50
CA SER A 36 -5.86 6.08 9.64
C SER A 36 -5.04 4.81 9.34
N LEU A 37 -4.74 4.53 8.07
CA LEU A 37 -3.90 3.40 7.68
C LEU A 37 -2.41 3.71 7.81
N LEU A 38 -1.64 2.67 8.07
CA LEU A 38 -0.18 2.68 8.03
C LEU A 38 0.30 1.94 6.78
N TYR A 39 1.42 2.39 6.22
CA TYR A 39 2.02 1.81 5.02
C TYR A 39 3.45 1.38 5.34
N ALA A 40 3.87 0.25 4.77
CA ALA A 40 5.25 -0.21 4.85
C ALA A 40 5.73 -0.74 3.50
N VAL A 41 7.01 -0.53 3.22
CA VAL A 41 7.74 -1.11 2.08
C VAL A 41 8.86 -1.95 2.62
N ASN A 42 8.91 -3.24 2.27
CA ASN A 42 9.95 -4.16 2.71
C ASN A 42 10.21 -4.12 4.23
N HIS A 43 9.14 -4.13 5.03
CA HIS A 43 9.11 -4.07 6.50
C HIS A 43 9.42 -2.71 7.14
N GLU A 44 9.75 -1.68 6.36
CA GLU A 44 9.98 -0.33 6.87
C GLU A 44 8.76 0.57 6.67
N THR A 45 8.40 1.37 7.67
CA THR A 45 7.31 2.35 7.57
C THR A 45 7.59 3.36 6.47
N ALA A 46 6.59 3.64 5.64
CA ALA A 46 6.68 4.56 4.52
C ALA A 46 5.46 5.47 4.42
N ASP A 47 5.60 6.59 3.71
CA ASP A 47 4.48 7.45 3.34
C ASP A 47 3.93 7.09 1.95
N LEU A 48 2.76 7.63 1.62
CA LEU A 48 2.07 7.35 0.35
C LEU A 48 2.86 7.78 -0.89
N ASP A 49 3.80 8.72 -0.77
CA ASP A 49 4.56 9.25 -1.88
C ASP A 49 5.93 8.54 -2.04
N HIS A 50 6.27 7.65 -1.09
CA HIS A 50 7.43 6.76 -1.14
C HIS A 50 7.46 5.97 -2.45
N LYS A 51 8.64 5.89 -3.05
CA LYS A 51 8.88 5.25 -4.33
C LYS A 51 9.10 3.76 -4.14
N VAL A 52 8.44 2.98 -4.98
CA VAL A 52 8.51 1.53 -5.01
C VAL A 52 9.01 1.10 -6.38
N VAL A 53 9.79 0.03 -6.39
CA VAL A 53 10.35 -0.58 -7.58
C VAL A 53 9.86 -2.02 -7.73
N ASP A 54 10.22 -2.65 -8.84
CA ASP A 54 9.91 -4.06 -9.06
C ASP A 54 10.41 -4.93 -7.89
N SER A 55 9.63 -5.94 -7.54
CA SER A 55 9.84 -6.84 -6.39
C SER A 55 9.71 -6.23 -4.99
N ASP A 56 9.34 -4.96 -4.83
CA ASP A 56 9.04 -4.40 -3.50
C ASP A 56 7.71 -4.92 -2.95
N GLU A 57 7.69 -5.24 -1.65
CA GLU A 57 6.48 -5.60 -0.94
C GLU A 57 5.86 -4.39 -0.25
N VAL A 58 4.62 -4.06 -0.61
CA VAL A 58 3.84 -3.00 0.04
C VAL A 58 2.80 -3.60 0.97
N ALA A 59 2.86 -3.25 2.26
CA ALA A 59 1.86 -3.62 3.24
C ALA A 59 0.96 -2.43 3.59
N VAL A 60 -0.35 -2.67 3.62
CA VAL A 60 -1.35 -1.73 4.16
C VAL A 60 -1.88 -2.30 5.46
N LEU A 61 -1.68 -1.55 6.55
CA LEU A 61 -1.95 -2.01 7.90
C LEU A 61 -3.05 -1.14 8.52
N PRO A 62 -4.07 -1.74 9.18
CA PRO A 62 -4.97 -0.97 10.02
C PRO A 62 -4.19 -0.35 11.19
N PRO A 63 -4.76 0.66 11.88
CA PRO A 63 -4.20 1.15 13.13
C PRO A 63 -3.88 -0.02 14.07
N LEU A 64 -2.65 -0.05 14.57
CA LEU A 64 -2.22 -1.06 15.52
C LEU A 64 -2.69 -0.64 16.92
N SER A 65 -3.46 -1.48 17.59
CA SER A 65 -3.95 -1.23 18.96
C SER A 65 -3.02 -1.80 20.04
N GLY A 66 -1.72 -1.94 19.74
CA GLY A 66 -0.74 -2.53 20.66
C GLY A 66 -0.76 -1.83 22.02
N GLY A 67 -0.90 -2.64 23.09
CA GLY A 67 -1.06 -2.21 24.48
C GLY A 67 0.25 -1.79 25.15
N ALA A 68 0.10 -0.93 26.16
CA ALA A 68 1.13 -0.41 27.04
C ALA A 68 1.91 -1.50 27.80
#